data_AF-A0AAU2YYC9-F1
#
_entry.id   AF-A0AAU2YYC9-F1
#
_cell.length_a   1.000
_cell.length_b   1.000
_cell.length_c   1.000
_cell.angle_alpha   90.00
_cell.angle_beta   90.00
_cell.angle_gamma   90.00
#
_symmetry.space_group_name_H-M   'P 1'
#
loop_
_entity.id
_entity.type
_entity.pdbx_description
1 polymer ?
#
loop_
_entity_poly.entity_id
_entity_poly.type
_entity_poly.pdbx_seq_one_letter_code
_entity_poly.pdbx_strand_id
1 'polypeptide(L)'
;MSSDRAAEPLDTLLARAHEQLGIAVYDGLMSRGGPPELRDPEQVLGRMLAAVHRRTGDAVVTRLGRKRRGPSAAVVAGSAAPADGLLMQRPASVRLKYREQAMNCARRYWPLNVETVMGRAVEAVQDLIAGLEEERLSDTTCDRLLRVSSSMGRVLALPEHVQLPLALAGYDYVQEVEDYLSTCTERLVAQVRRSKQLLDSELSPYFYGPEVSWLGMLEVSQDLGDDLDLAHREALSLSRAVAEVEEASTDFRGADLQQVNLDGVDLEGIRWDASTSWPSEWTERIWEASLAASTGEGELVVGAKPSDSTVPADI
;
A
#
# COMPACT_ATOMS: atom_id res chain seq x y z
N MET A 1 36.61 -26.69 -9.97
CA MET A 1 37.52 -25.67 -10.54
C MET A 1 36.69 -24.41 -10.78
N SER A 2 37.09 -23.32 -10.11
CA SER A 2 36.68 -21.89 -10.21
C SER A 2 35.19 -21.56 -10.43
N SER A 3 34.43 -20.91 -9.53
CA SER A 3 34.75 -19.84 -8.58
C SER A 3 35.65 -18.77 -9.21
N ASP A 4 35.06 -17.80 -9.92
CA ASP A 4 35.28 -16.37 -9.69
C ASP A 4 34.47 -15.51 -10.69
N ARG A 5 33.16 -15.31 -10.46
CA ARG A 5 32.48 -14.12 -11.03
C ARG A 5 32.71 -13.00 -10.03
N ALA A 6 33.93 -12.47 -10.07
CA ALA A 6 34.35 -11.33 -9.29
C ALA A 6 33.28 -10.25 -9.37
N ALA A 7 32.89 -9.73 -8.21
CA ALA A 7 32.07 -8.54 -8.13
C ALA A 7 32.75 -7.47 -8.99
N GLU A 8 32.13 -7.09 -10.10
CA GLU A 8 32.61 -6.01 -10.96
C GLU A 8 32.93 -4.83 -10.03
N PRO A 9 34.19 -4.35 -10.01
CA PRO A 9 34.58 -3.23 -9.16
C PRO A 9 33.63 -2.07 -9.41
N LEU A 10 33.21 -1.39 -8.35
CA LEU A 10 32.28 -0.26 -8.45
C LEU A 10 32.74 0.76 -9.51
N ASP A 11 34.06 0.93 -9.65
CA ASP A 11 34.70 1.79 -10.64
C ASP A 11 34.42 1.35 -12.08
N THR A 12 34.33 0.05 -12.36
CA THR A 12 33.99 -0.47 -13.69
C THR A 12 32.53 -0.24 -14.03
N LEU A 13 31.64 -0.36 -13.03
CA LEU A 13 30.22 -0.04 -13.19
C LEU A 13 29.99 1.46 -13.36
N LEU A 14 30.70 2.29 -12.60
CA LEU A 14 30.64 3.75 -12.73
C LEU A 14 31.21 4.22 -14.07
N ALA A 15 32.31 3.64 -14.53
CA ALA A 15 32.88 3.94 -15.85
C ALA A 15 31.90 3.59 -16.98
N ARG A 16 31.23 2.44 -16.87
CA ARG A 16 30.25 1.99 -17.87
C ARG A 16 28.95 2.80 -17.84
N ALA A 17 28.49 3.20 -16.65
CA ALA A 17 27.36 4.12 -16.50
C ALA A 17 27.70 5.50 -17.08
N HIS A 18 28.91 6.00 -16.83
CA HIS A 18 29.41 7.25 -17.41
C HIS A 18 29.51 7.20 -18.94
N GLU A 19 29.98 6.08 -19.50
CA GLU A 19 30.04 5.85 -20.94
C GLU A 19 28.63 5.80 -21.56
N GLN A 20 27.68 5.09 -20.95
CA GLN A 20 26.29 5.04 -21.42
C GLN A 20 25.59 6.41 -21.34
N LEU A 21 25.86 7.17 -20.28
CA LEU A 21 25.43 8.57 -20.13
C LEU A 21 26.02 9.44 -21.25
N GLY A 22 27.32 9.29 -21.52
CA GLY A 22 28.01 10.01 -22.58
C GLY A 22 27.39 9.74 -23.96
N ILE A 23 27.05 8.49 -24.25
CA ILE A 23 26.38 8.09 -25.49
C ILE A 23 24.96 8.69 -25.58
N ALA A 24 24.17 8.59 -24.51
CA ALA A 24 22.80 9.13 -24.49
C ALA A 24 22.77 10.66 -24.64
N VAL A 25 23.71 11.37 -24.01
CA VAL A 25 23.87 12.82 -24.14
C VAL A 25 24.35 13.19 -25.55
N TYR A 26 25.30 12.44 -26.11
CA TYR A 26 25.82 12.67 -27.46
C TYR A 26 24.75 12.43 -28.54
N ASP A 27 23.96 11.37 -28.42
CA ASP A 27 22.85 11.07 -29.35
C ASP A 27 21.71 12.09 -29.20
N GLY A 28 21.44 12.59 -27.99
CA GLY A 28 20.49 13.67 -27.74
C GLY A 28 20.92 15.01 -28.35
N LEU A 29 22.23 15.30 -28.33
CA LEU A 29 22.82 16.49 -28.98
C LEU A 29 22.85 16.35 -30.51
N MET A 30 23.17 15.18 -31.05
CA MET A 30 23.32 14.94 -32.48
C MET A 30 22.00 14.68 -33.22
N SER A 31 20.95 14.23 -32.52
CA SER A 31 19.61 14.04 -33.11
C SER A 31 18.86 15.35 -33.36
N ARG A 32 19.34 16.50 -32.85
CA ARG A 32 18.73 17.82 -33.05
C ARG A 32 19.49 18.64 -34.10
N GLY A 33 19.42 18.18 -35.35
CA GLY A 33 19.73 19.01 -36.51
C GLY A 33 18.63 20.05 -36.77
N GLY A 34 18.66 21.19 -36.07
CA GLY A 34 17.75 22.32 -36.27
C GLY A 34 18.29 23.63 -35.66
N PRO A 35 17.89 24.82 -36.17
CA PRO A 35 18.59 26.10 -35.92
C PRO A 35 18.54 26.59 -34.46
N PRO A 36 19.46 27.49 -34.06
CA PRO A 36 19.93 27.66 -32.68
C PRO A 36 19.11 28.67 -31.87
N GLU A 37 17.82 28.42 -31.67
CA GLU A 37 16.95 29.35 -30.91
C GLU A 37 16.25 28.74 -29.68
N LEU A 38 16.62 27.53 -29.25
CA LEU A 38 16.10 26.97 -27.98
C LEU A 38 17.11 27.09 -26.84
N ARG A 39 16.61 27.80 -25.82
CA ARG A 39 17.28 28.34 -24.64
C ARG A 39 17.79 27.27 -23.68
N ASP A 40 18.87 27.68 -23.04
CA ASP A 40 19.56 27.16 -21.85
C ASP A 40 19.90 25.66 -21.79
N PRO A 41 20.99 25.23 -22.47
CA PRO A 41 21.49 23.86 -22.41
C PRO A 41 21.78 23.39 -20.98
N GLU A 42 22.02 24.29 -20.01
CA GLU A 42 22.26 23.91 -18.62
C GLU A 42 21.00 23.39 -17.93
N GLN A 43 19.83 23.92 -18.28
CA GLN A 43 18.56 23.52 -17.68
C GLN A 43 18.09 22.16 -18.23
N VAL A 44 18.31 21.91 -19.53
CA VAL A 44 18.07 20.60 -20.16
C VAL A 44 19.04 19.56 -19.61
N LEU A 45 20.32 19.91 -19.49
CA LEU A 45 21.33 19.05 -18.87
C LEU A 45 20.99 18.76 -17.40
N GLY A 46 20.51 19.75 -16.64
CA GLY A 46 20.07 19.59 -15.26
C GLY A 46 18.91 18.60 -15.13
N ARG A 47 17.93 18.66 -16.05
CA ARG A 47 16.80 17.71 -16.08
C ARG A 47 17.23 16.31 -16.48
N MET A 48 18.08 16.17 -17.51
CA MET A 48 18.64 14.87 -17.89
C MET A 48 19.48 14.25 -16.77
N LEU A 49 20.31 15.04 -16.09
CA LEU A 49 21.10 14.59 -14.94
C LEU A 49 20.21 14.19 -13.77
N ALA A 50 19.13 14.93 -13.48
CA ALA A 50 18.17 14.57 -12.45
C ALA A 50 17.43 13.26 -12.77
N ALA A 51 16.95 13.09 -14.01
CA ALA A 51 16.28 11.87 -14.46
C ALA A 51 17.22 10.65 -14.41
N VAL A 52 18.48 10.82 -14.87
CA VAL A 52 19.47 9.74 -14.80
C VAL A 52 19.89 9.46 -13.37
N HIS A 53 20.03 10.47 -12.50
CA HIS A 53 20.30 10.27 -11.08
C HIS A 53 19.18 9.47 -10.41
N ARG A 54 17.91 9.77 -10.71
CA ARG A 54 16.75 9.02 -10.21
C ARG A 54 16.75 7.57 -10.71
N ARG A 55 16.86 7.34 -12.02
CA ARG A 55 16.96 5.99 -12.61
C ARG A 55 18.12 5.17 -12.05
N THR A 56 19.27 5.81 -11.84
CA THR A 56 20.45 5.16 -11.25
C THR A 56 20.20 4.86 -9.77
N GLY A 57 19.56 5.78 -9.04
CA GLY A 57 19.12 5.59 -7.66
C GLY A 57 18.21 4.38 -7.50
N ASP A 58 17.18 4.26 -8.33
CA ASP A 58 16.23 3.12 -8.30
C ASP A 58 16.89 1.81 -8.69
N ALA A 59 17.77 1.82 -9.70
CA ALA A 59 18.56 0.66 -10.08
C ALA A 59 19.52 0.22 -8.96
N VAL A 60 20.14 1.17 -8.25
CA VAL A 60 21.02 0.91 -7.10
C VAL A 60 20.24 0.39 -5.91
N VAL A 61 19.09 0.98 -5.56
CA VAL A 61 18.20 0.49 -4.48
C VAL A 61 17.71 -0.92 -4.79
N THR A 62 17.27 -1.17 -6.03
CA THR A 62 16.85 -2.50 -6.50
C THR A 62 17.99 -3.51 -6.43
N ARG A 63 19.21 -3.12 -6.84
CA ARG A 63 20.40 -3.98 -6.81
C ARG A 63 20.92 -4.23 -5.39
N LEU A 64 20.86 -3.24 -4.50
CA LEU A 64 21.20 -3.40 -3.07
C LEU A 64 20.19 -4.32 -2.38
N GLY A 65 18.90 -4.19 -2.70
CA GLY A 65 17.85 -5.13 -2.29
C GLY A 65 18.13 -6.58 -2.75
N ARG A 66 18.64 -6.75 -3.98
CA ARG A 66 19.07 -8.06 -4.50
C ARG A 66 20.39 -8.56 -3.90
N LYS A 67 21.37 -7.69 -3.63
CA LYS A 67 22.69 -8.07 -3.07
C LYS A 67 22.62 -8.40 -1.58
N ARG A 68 21.70 -7.79 -0.82
CA ARG A 68 21.31 -8.27 0.51
C ARG A 68 20.71 -9.67 0.50
N ARG A 69 20.24 -10.16 -0.66
CA ARG A 69 19.73 -11.52 -0.90
C ARG A 69 20.76 -12.45 -1.58
N GLY A 70 22.04 -12.35 -1.20
CA GLY A 70 23.11 -13.24 -1.66
C GLY A 70 23.18 -14.61 -0.92
N PRO A 71 23.85 -15.62 -1.49
CA PRO A 71 23.54 -17.06 -1.33
C PRO A 71 24.05 -17.74 -0.03
N SER A 72 24.25 -17.00 1.05
CA SER A 72 24.68 -17.56 2.35
C SER A 72 23.70 -17.23 3.49
N ALA A 73 22.41 -17.22 3.15
CA ALA A 73 21.31 -17.07 4.10
C ALA A 73 20.14 -18.02 3.75
N ALA A 74 20.45 -19.21 3.25
CA ALA A 74 19.48 -20.26 2.91
C ALA A 74 18.80 -20.90 4.15
N VAL A 75 18.78 -20.22 5.30
CA VAL A 75 18.05 -20.65 6.51
C VAL A 75 17.16 -19.53 7.08
N VAL A 76 17.32 -18.26 6.72
CA VAL A 76 16.46 -17.18 7.23
C VAL A 76 16.32 -16.06 6.18
N ALA A 77 15.60 -16.33 5.10
CA ALA A 77 15.04 -15.31 4.22
C ALA A 77 14.00 -15.99 3.31
N GLY A 78 12.87 -16.35 3.92
CA GLY A 78 11.66 -16.55 3.16
C GLY A 78 11.39 -15.30 2.32
N SER A 79 11.04 -15.53 1.06
CA SER A 79 10.26 -14.60 0.27
C SER A 79 9.30 -13.84 1.18
N ALA A 80 9.36 -12.51 1.20
CA ALA A 80 8.20 -11.71 1.59
C ALA A 80 7.17 -11.88 0.47
N ALA A 81 6.63 -13.09 0.39
CA ALA A 81 5.22 -13.27 0.12
C ALA A 81 4.46 -12.40 1.14
N PRO A 82 3.24 -11.94 0.84
CA PRO A 82 2.37 -11.46 1.89
C PRO A 82 2.41 -12.49 3.03
N ALA A 83 2.39 -12.00 4.24
CA ALA A 83 2.32 -12.77 5.46
C ALA A 83 0.97 -13.50 5.56
N ASP A 84 0.58 -14.24 4.51
CA ASP A 84 -0.71 -14.91 4.36
C ASP A 84 -0.94 -15.76 5.61
N GLY A 85 -1.84 -15.24 6.44
CA GLY A 85 -2.26 -15.89 7.66
C GLY A 85 -1.32 -15.82 8.85
N LEU A 86 -0.31 -14.92 8.94
CA LEU A 86 0.45 -14.76 10.20
C LEU A 86 -0.46 -14.40 11.38
N LEU A 87 -1.44 -13.54 11.13
CA LEU A 87 -2.47 -13.21 12.12
C LEU A 87 -3.36 -14.43 12.39
N MET A 88 -3.76 -15.18 11.36
CA MET A 88 -4.57 -16.41 11.48
C MET A 88 -3.85 -17.56 12.22
N GLN A 89 -2.52 -17.62 12.18
CA GLN A 89 -1.70 -18.60 12.90
C GLN A 89 -1.70 -18.37 14.41
N ARG A 90 -2.17 -17.21 14.87
CA ARG A 90 -2.29 -16.92 16.30
C ARG A 90 -3.42 -17.76 16.91
N PRO A 91 -3.25 -18.27 18.15
CA PRO A 91 -4.28 -19.05 18.81
C PRO A 91 -5.62 -18.32 18.80
N ALA A 92 -6.70 -19.05 18.47
CA ALA A 92 -8.03 -18.48 18.36
C ALA A 92 -8.46 -17.76 19.66
N SER A 93 -8.09 -18.29 20.83
CA SER A 93 -8.32 -17.64 22.11
C SER A 93 -7.68 -16.25 22.23
N VAL A 94 -6.49 -16.05 21.68
CA VAL A 94 -5.78 -14.76 21.67
C VAL A 94 -6.46 -13.80 20.69
N ARG A 95 -6.75 -14.27 19.47
CA ARG A 95 -7.45 -13.46 18.45
C ARG A 95 -8.81 -12.99 18.95
N LEU A 96 -9.58 -13.88 19.58
CA LEU A 96 -10.90 -13.57 20.13
C LEU A 96 -10.82 -12.56 21.26
N LYS A 97 -9.86 -12.73 22.18
CA LYS A 97 -9.66 -11.82 23.32
C LYS A 97 -9.34 -10.38 22.87
N TYR A 98 -8.58 -10.22 21.79
CA TYR A 98 -8.10 -8.92 21.31
C TYR A 98 -8.77 -8.45 20.02
N ARG A 99 -9.89 -9.08 19.65
CA ARG A 99 -10.63 -8.85 18.41
C ARG A 99 -11.01 -7.39 18.23
N GLU A 100 -11.66 -6.80 19.24
CA GLU A 100 -12.16 -5.42 19.15
C GLU A 100 -11.01 -4.42 19.00
N GLN A 101 -9.90 -4.64 19.70
CA GLN A 101 -8.70 -3.82 19.59
C GLN A 101 -8.09 -3.92 18.19
N ALA A 102 -7.96 -5.13 17.64
CA ALA A 102 -7.44 -5.35 16.29
C ALA A 102 -8.34 -4.69 15.22
N MET A 103 -9.66 -4.84 15.34
CA MET A 103 -10.62 -4.17 14.45
C MET A 103 -10.56 -2.64 14.56
N ASN A 104 -10.39 -2.11 15.77
CA ASN A 104 -10.22 -0.68 15.97
C ASN A 104 -8.90 -0.15 15.38
N CYS A 105 -7.81 -0.93 15.44
CA CYS A 105 -6.57 -0.63 14.72
C CYS A 105 -6.83 -0.60 13.20
N ALA A 106 -7.45 -1.63 12.63
CA ALA A 106 -7.77 -1.69 11.19
C ALA A 106 -8.58 -0.46 10.72
N ARG A 107 -9.65 -0.10 11.45
CA ARG A 107 -10.47 1.09 11.14
C ARG A 107 -9.68 2.40 11.19
N ARG A 108 -8.67 2.51 12.07
CA ARG A 108 -7.82 3.69 12.17
C ARG A 108 -6.92 3.87 10.96
N TYR A 109 -6.39 2.79 10.41
CA TYR A 109 -5.51 2.80 9.24
C TYR A 109 -6.27 2.82 7.91
N TRP A 110 -7.56 2.50 7.91
CA TRP A 110 -8.40 2.50 6.70
C TRP A 110 -9.67 3.36 6.81
N PRO A 111 -9.59 4.65 7.20
CA PRO A 111 -10.77 5.51 7.30
C PRO A 111 -11.32 5.94 5.93
N LEU A 112 -10.55 5.71 4.87
CA LEU A 112 -10.85 6.06 3.49
C LEU A 112 -10.56 4.84 2.61
N ASN A 113 -11.33 4.65 1.55
CA ASN A 113 -10.99 3.67 0.52
C ASN A 113 -9.79 4.23 -0.29
N VAL A 114 -8.58 4.10 0.29
CA VAL A 114 -7.34 4.66 -0.26
C VAL A 114 -7.03 4.05 -1.63
N GLU A 115 -7.39 2.79 -1.83
CA GLU A 115 -7.34 2.11 -3.12
C GLU A 115 -8.09 2.90 -4.20
N THR A 116 -9.34 3.28 -3.94
CA THR A 116 -10.15 4.08 -4.88
C THR A 116 -9.53 5.46 -5.12
N VAL A 117 -8.95 6.08 -4.08
CA VAL A 117 -8.31 7.39 -4.20
C VAL A 117 -7.08 7.31 -5.11
N MET A 118 -6.22 6.31 -4.91
CA MET A 118 -5.03 6.12 -5.74
C MET A 118 -5.39 5.66 -7.15
N GLY A 119 -6.40 4.82 -7.33
CA GLY A 119 -6.88 4.40 -8.66
C GLY A 119 -7.35 5.60 -9.49
N ARG A 120 -8.14 6.50 -8.90
CA ARG A 120 -8.56 7.75 -9.56
C ARG A 120 -7.39 8.70 -9.87
N ALA A 121 -6.34 8.66 -9.06
CA ALA A 121 -5.14 9.46 -9.31
C ALA A 121 -4.37 8.95 -10.53
N VAL A 122 -4.20 7.63 -10.64
CA VAL A 122 -3.62 6.97 -11.80
C VAL A 122 -4.42 7.31 -13.07
N GLU A 123 -5.74 7.12 -13.04
CA GLU A 123 -6.63 7.46 -14.17
C GLU A 123 -6.48 8.93 -14.61
N ALA A 124 -6.46 9.86 -13.66
CA ALA A 124 -6.34 11.28 -13.97
C ALA A 124 -5.00 11.66 -14.62
N VAL A 125 -3.90 10.99 -14.24
CA VAL A 125 -2.58 11.22 -14.84
C VAL A 125 -2.47 10.52 -16.19
N GLN A 126 -3.07 9.35 -16.38
CA GLN A 126 -3.16 8.70 -17.69
C GLN A 126 -3.96 9.53 -18.70
N ASP A 127 -5.09 10.11 -18.27
CA ASP A 127 -5.86 11.07 -19.07
C ASP A 127 -5.01 12.29 -19.46
N LEU A 128 -4.17 12.79 -18.54
CA LEU A 128 -3.25 13.88 -18.83
C LEU A 128 -2.21 13.45 -19.88
N ILE A 129 -1.55 12.31 -19.69
CA ILE A 129 -0.52 11.81 -20.62
C ILE A 129 -1.10 11.69 -22.03
N ALA A 130 -2.28 11.09 -22.18
CA ALA A 130 -2.95 10.97 -23.47
C ALA A 130 -3.26 12.34 -24.10
N GLY A 131 -3.71 13.31 -23.30
CA GLY A 131 -3.91 14.68 -23.77
C GLY A 131 -2.62 15.34 -24.24
N LEU A 132 -1.52 15.18 -23.49
CA LEU A 132 -0.22 15.74 -23.81
C LEU A 132 0.39 15.13 -25.08
N GLU A 133 0.19 13.83 -25.32
CA GLU A 133 0.57 13.16 -26.57
C GLU A 133 -0.17 13.72 -27.79
N GLU A 134 -1.42 14.17 -27.61
CA GLU A 134 -2.20 14.87 -28.63
C GLU A 134 -1.95 16.40 -28.68
N GLU A 135 -1.02 16.93 -27.88
CA GLU A 135 -0.79 18.36 -27.68
C GLU A 135 -2.07 19.13 -27.29
N ARG A 136 -2.91 18.49 -26.47
CA ARG A 136 -4.19 19.01 -25.97
C ARG A 136 -4.21 19.04 -24.46
N LEU A 137 -4.49 20.22 -23.91
CA LEU A 137 -4.74 20.40 -22.49
C LEU A 137 -6.15 20.94 -22.29
N SER A 138 -6.95 20.24 -21.49
CA SER A 138 -8.28 20.70 -21.09
C SER A 138 -8.25 21.23 -19.66
N ASP A 139 -9.00 22.30 -19.39
CA ASP A 139 -9.24 22.81 -18.04
C ASP A 139 -9.78 21.71 -17.11
N THR A 140 -10.59 20.80 -17.66
CA THR A 140 -11.13 19.65 -16.92
C THR A 140 -10.05 18.69 -16.41
N THR A 141 -8.96 18.52 -17.16
CA THR A 141 -7.81 17.68 -16.78
C THR A 141 -7.01 18.36 -15.66
N CYS A 142 -6.80 19.67 -15.75
CA CYS A 142 -6.13 20.45 -14.72
C CYS A 142 -6.92 20.40 -13.39
N ASP A 143 -8.23 20.60 -13.44
CA ASP A 143 -9.12 20.48 -12.28
C ASP A 143 -9.09 19.09 -11.65
N ARG A 144 -9.01 18.03 -12.47
CA ARG A 144 -8.87 16.65 -11.97
C ARG A 144 -7.56 16.48 -11.19
N LEU A 145 -6.45 17.01 -11.68
CA LEU A 145 -5.15 16.89 -11.02
C LEU A 145 -5.08 17.67 -9.71
N LEU A 146 -5.71 18.83 -9.62
CA LEU A 146 -5.84 19.57 -8.35
C LEU A 146 -6.66 18.78 -7.32
N ARG A 147 -7.73 18.10 -7.75
CA ARG A 147 -8.49 17.16 -6.89
C ARG A 147 -7.63 15.96 -6.46
N VAL A 148 -6.78 15.45 -7.34
CA VAL A 148 -5.81 14.39 -7.01
C VAL A 148 -4.82 14.87 -5.96
N SER A 149 -4.19 16.04 -6.14
CA SER A 149 -3.25 16.61 -5.15
C SER A 149 -3.90 16.80 -3.77
N SER A 150 -5.15 17.28 -3.74
CA SER A 150 -5.94 17.42 -2.51
C SER A 150 -6.24 16.06 -1.86
N SER A 151 -6.55 15.05 -2.66
CA SER A 151 -6.86 13.70 -2.18
C SER A 151 -5.62 12.97 -1.66
N MET A 152 -4.46 13.14 -2.30
CA MET A 152 -3.16 12.69 -1.79
C MET A 152 -2.87 13.30 -0.41
N GLY A 153 -3.18 14.58 -0.21
CA GLY A 153 -3.05 15.24 1.10
C GLY A 153 -3.81 14.53 2.23
N ARG A 154 -4.96 13.91 1.92
CA ARG A 154 -5.73 13.11 2.89
C ARG A 154 -5.06 11.77 3.20
N VAL A 155 -4.43 11.13 2.21
CA VAL A 155 -3.67 9.89 2.41
C VAL A 155 -2.41 10.15 3.22
N LEU A 156 -1.77 11.32 3.04
CA LEU A 156 -0.64 11.74 3.86
C LEU A 156 -1.01 12.05 5.31
N ALA A 157 -2.31 12.22 5.61
CA ALA A 157 -2.82 12.40 6.96
C ALA A 157 -3.22 11.07 7.65
N LEU A 158 -2.88 9.92 7.05
CA LEU A 158 -3.03 8.64 7.71
C LEU A 158 -2.20 8.58 9.01
N PRO A 159 -2.62 7.76 9.99
CA PRO A 159 -1.96 7.69 11.30
C PRO A 159 -0.49 7.28 11.18
N GLU A 160 0.35 7.89 12.02
CA GLU A 160 1.71 7.40 12.26
C GLU A 160 1.69 6.26 13.29
N HIS A 161 2.72 5.41 13.26
CA HIS A 161 2.90 4.31 14.22
C HIS A 161 2.76 4.80 15.66
N VAL A 162 1.87 4.20 16.44
CA VAL A 162 1.77 4.45 17.87
C VAL A 162 2.48 3.33 18.62
N GLN A 163 3.65 3.61 19.19
CA GLN A 163 4.31 2.67 20.09
C GLN A 163 3.46 2.44 21.34
N LEU A 164 2.82 1.27 21.42
CA LEU A 164 2.15 0.81 22.63
C LEU A 164 3.21 0.45 23.70
N PRO A 165 2.94 0.67 25.01
CA PRO A 165 3.86 0.32 26.08
C PRO A 165 4.26 -1.17 26.05
N LEU A 166 5.54 -1.47 26.33
CA LEU A 166 6.12 -2.82 26.28
C LEU A 166 5.33 -3.87 27.08
N ALA A 167 5.21 -5.05 26.46
CA ALA A 167 4.26 -6.11 26.72
C ALA A 167 4.14 -6.65 28.17
N LEU A 168 2.91 -6.61 28.68
CA LEU A 168 2.32 -7.68 29.48
C LEU A 168 1.85 -8.79 28.52
N ALA A 169 2.07 -10.06 28.88
CA ALA A 169 1.74 -11.22 28.05
C ALA A 169 0.34 -11.10 27.41
N GLY A 170 0.31 -11.08 26.07
CA GLY A 170 -0.90 -10.96 25.25
C GLY A 170 -1.08 -9.64 24.50
N TYR A 171 -0.37 -8.57 24.86
CA TYR A 171 -0.34 -7.34 24.03
C TYR A 171 0.40 -7.53 22.70
N ASP A 172 1.20 -8.59 22.57
CA ASP A 172 1.99 -8.92 21.37
C ASP A 172 1.12 -9.05 20.12
N TYR A 173 -0.11 -9.56 20.22
CA TYR A 173 -0.98 -9.69 19.05
C TYR A 173 -1.44 -8.34 18.51
N VAL A 174 -1.87 -7.42 19.39
CA VAL A 174 -2.31 -6.08 18.97
C VAL A 174 -1.11 -5.29 18.43
N GLN A 175 0.06 -5.45 19.03
CA GLN A 175 1.29 -4.85 18.54
C GLN A 175 1.68 -5.39 17.15
N GLU A 176 1.56 -6.69 16.91
CA GLU A 176 1.81 -7.26 15.59
C GLU A 176 0.83 -6.76 14.52
N VAL A 177 -0.46 -6.62 14.87
CA VAL A 177 -1.46 -6.00 13.98
C VAL A 177 -1.07 -4.56 13.66
N GLU A 178 -0.69 -3.78 14.68
CA GLU A 178 -0.26 -2.39 14.52
C GLU A 178 0.99 -2.28 13.65
N ASP A 179 2.03 -3.08 13.93
CA ASP A 179 3.28 -3.11 13.18
C ASP A 179 3.05 -3.52 11.72
N TYR A 180 2.15 -4.47 11.48
CA TYR A 180 1.79 -4.93 10.14
C TYR A 180 1.11 -3.84 9.32
N LEU A 181 0.05 -3.21 9.87
CA LEU A 181 -0.67 -2.13 9.22
C LEU A 181 0.18 -0.88 9.04
N SER A 182 1.00 -0.55 10.05
CA SER A 182 1.91 0.59 10.01
C SER A 182 2.97 0.43 8.92
N THR A 183 3.59 -0.75 8.78
CA THR A 183 4.56 -1.02 7.72
C THR A 183 3.97 -0.82 6.32
N CYS A 184 2.72 -1.23 6.10
CA CYS A 184 2.02 -0.99 4.83
C CYS A 184 1.72 0.51 4.62
N THR A 185 1.30 1.19 5.69
CA THR A 185 0.97 2.62 5.66
C THR A 185 2.20 3.48 5.39
N GLU A 186 3.34 3.20 6.04
CA GLU A 186 4.60 3.93 5.83
C GLU A 186 5.07 3.85 4.37
N ARG A 187 4.99 2.66 3.77
CA ARG A 187 5.32 2.47 2.34
C ARG A 187 4.40 3.28 1.45
N LEU A 188 3.09 3.21 1.66
CA LEU A 188 2.11 4.00 0.92
C LEU A 188 2.36 5.51 1.06
N VAL A 189 2.49 6.00 2.29
CA VAL A 189 2.73 7.43 2.59
C VAL A 189 4.03 7.91 1.95
N ALA A 190 5.08 7.10 1.95
CA ALA A 190 6.34 7.44 1.28
C ALA A 190 6.15 7.64 -0.23
N GLN A 191 5.40 6.76 -0.90
CA GLN A 191 5.14 6.89 -2.34
C GLN A 191 4.24 8.08 -2.65
N VAL A 192 3.12 8.23 -1.92
CA VAL A 192 2.21 9.37 -2.10
C VAL A 192 2.92 10.69 -1.88
N ARG A 193 3.86 10.76 -0.93
CA ARG A 193 4.65 11.97 -0.68
C ARG A 193 5.52 12.33 -1.89
N ARG A 194 6.17 11.33 -2.52
CA ARG A 194 6.97 11.53 -3.74
C ARG A 194 6.10 11.99 -4.90
N SER A 195 4.99 11.29 -5.18
CA SER A 195 4.06 11.65 -6.25
C SER A 195 3.51 13.07 -6.06
N LYS A 196 3.12 13.42 -4.83
CA LYS A 196 2.62 14.76 -4.51
C LYS A 196 3.71 15.83 -4.71
N GLN A 197 4.94 15.57 -4.27
CA GLN A 197 6.05 16.50 -4.50
C GLN A 197 6.31 16.73 -5.99
N LEU A 198 6.27 15.68 -6.80
CA LEU A 198 6.44 15.78 -8.25
C LEU A 198 5.30 16.59 -8.90
N LEU A 199 4.05 16.29 -8.52
CA LEU A 199 2.87 17.01 -8.99
C LEU A 199 2.91 18.50 -8.61
N ASP A 200 3.22 18.82 -7.35
CA ASP A 200 3.17 20.19 -6.85
C ASP A 200 4.39 21.02 -7.32
N SER A 201 5.57 20.40 -7.42
CA SER A 201 6.83 21.14 -7.69
C SER A 201 7.21 21.18 -9.17
N GLU A 202 6.95 20.11 -9.92
CA GLU A 202 7.39 19.99 -11.31
C GLU A 202 6.22 20.17 -12.28
N LEU A 203 5.06 19.55 -12.02
CA LEU A 203 3.94 19.55 -12.97
C LEU A 203 3.06 20.81 -12.84
N SER A 204 2.74 21.23 -11.61
CA SER A 204 1.86 22.37 -11.34
C SER A 204 2.31 23.70 -11.96
N PRO A 205 3.62 24.04 -12.01
CA PRO A 205 4.08 25.26 -12.67
C PRO A 205 3.72 25.34 -14.17
N TYR A 206 3.58 24.21 -14.87
CA TYR A 206 3.21 24.21 -16.30
C TYR A 206 1.77 24.68 -16.54
N PHE A 207 0.86 24.56 -15.56
CA PHE A 207 -0.53 25.01 -15.70
C PHE A 207 -0.69 26.53 -15.63
N TYR A 208 0.27 27.24 -15.05
CA TYR A 208 0.20 28.69 -14.83
C TYR A 208 1.31 29.46 -15.57
N GLY A 209 2.20 28.75 -16.26
CA GLY A 209 3.33 29.32 -16.98
C GLY A 209 2.96 29.89 -18.36
N PRO A 210 3.61 30.98 -18.81
CA PRO A 210 3.34 31.59 -20.11
C PRO A 210 3.92 30.83 -21.32
N GLU A 211 4.86 29.90 -21.13
CA GLU A 211 5.41 29.03 -22.18
C GLU A 211 5.31 27.56 -21.74
N VAL A 212 4.44 26.78 -22.40
CA VAL A 212 4.24 25.35 -22.12
C VAL A 212 5.20 24.54 -22.98
N SER A 213 6.16 23.85 -22.35
CA SER A 213 6.93 22.81 -23.01
C SER A 213 6.14 21.50 -22.94
N TRP A 214 5.40 21.16 -23.99
CA TRP A 214 4.62 19.91 -24.07
C TRP A 214 5.46 18.67 -23.78
N LEU A 215 6.67 18.61 -24.34
CA LEU A 215 7.59 17.49 -24.12
C LEU A 215 8.05 17.38 -22.65
N GLY A 216 8.41 18.51 -22.02
CA GLY A 216 8.81 18.51 -20.61
C GLY A 216 7.65 18.16 -19.66
N MET A 217 6.45 18.62 -20.00
CA MET A 217 5.24 18.29 -19.25
C MET A 217 4.87 16.81 -19.40
N LEU A 218 5.02 16.23 -20.60
CA LEU A 218 4.78 14.81 -20.85
C LEU A 218 5.75 13.93 -20.07
N GLU A 219 7.05 14.27 -20.05
CA GLU A 219 8.07 13.52 -19.31
C GLU A 219 7.78 13.51 -17.80
N VAL A 220 7.47 14.67 -17.21
CA VAL A 220 7.09 14.77 -15.78
C VAL A 220 5.78 14.01 -15.50
N SER A 221 4.83 14.03 -16.44
CA SER A 221 3.56 13.31 -16.28
C SER A 221 3.75 11.79 -16.33
N GLN A 222 4.66 11.29 -17.16
CA GLN A 222 5.03 9.88 -17.19
C GLN A 222 5.70 9.44 -15.88
N ASP A 223 6.68 10.21 -15.39
CA ASP A 223 7.31 9.98 -14.08
C ASP A 223 6.24 9.96 -12.96
N LEU A 224 5.26 10.87 -13.02
CA LEU A 224 4.16 10.92 -12.05
C LEU A 224 3.23 9.71 -12.16
N GLY A 225 2.97 9.23 -13.38
CA GLY A 225 2.21 8.02 -13.63
C GLY A 225 2.87 6.79 -12.98
N ASP A 226 4.18 6.63 -13.20
CA ASP A 226 4.96 5.52 -12.63
C ASP A 226 4.95 5.54 -11.08
N ASP A 227 5.14 6.72 -10.48
CA ASP A 227 5.10 6.91 -9.03
C ASP A 227 3.70 6.62 -8.46
N LEU A 228 2.65 7.03 -9.18
CA LEU A 228 1.26 6.79 -8.79
C LEU A 228 0.85 5.32 -8.91
N ASP A 229 1.33 4.61 -9.92
CA ASP A 229 1.13 3.17 -10.06
C ASP A 229 1.81 2.40 -8.91
N LEU A 230 2.95 2.88 -8.44
CA LEU A 230 3.59 2.33 -7.25
C LEU A 230 2.78 2.64 -5.98
N ALA A 231 2.31 3.89 -5.80
CA ALA A 231 1.43 4.25 -4.69
C ALA A 231 0.13 3.43 -4.68
N HIS A 232 -0.48 3.20 -5.84
CA HIS A 232 -1.69 2.38 -5.96
C HIS A 232 -1.45 0.92 -5.56
N ARG A 233 -0.31 0.33 -5.94
CA ARG A 233 0.07 -1.02 -5.48
C ARG A 233 0.27 -1.09 -3.97
N GLU A 234 0.87 -0.09 -3.36
CA GLU A 234 0.99 -0.03 -1.89
C GLU A 234 -0.37 0.17 -1.21
N ALA A 235 -1.29 0.93 -1.82
CA ALA A 235 -2.66 1.07 -1.33
C ALA A 235 -3.42 -0.27 -1.37
N LEU A 236 -3.26 -1.05 -2.44
CA LEU A 236 -3.78 -2.43 -2.52
C LEU A 236 -3.16 -3.34 -1.45
N SER A 237 -1.86 -3.19 -1.17
CA SER A 237 -1.20 -3.94 -0.10
C SER A 237 -1.79 -3.60 1.28
N LEU A 238 -2.07 -2.32 1.55
CA LEU A 238 -2.71 -1.91 2.80
C LEU A 238 -4.16 -2.41 2.87
N SER A 239 -4.92 -2.34 1.78
CA SER A 239 -6.29 -2.89 1.66
C SER A 239 -6.34 -4.37 2.03
N ARG A 240 -5.39 -5.17 1.49
CA ARG A 240 -5.25 -6.59 1.82
C ARG A 240 -4.89 -6.82 3.27
N ALA A 241 -3.92 -6.07 3.81
CA ALA A 241 -3.52 -6.19 5.21
C ALA A 241 -4.69 -5.89 6.17
N VAL A 242 -5.53 -4.91 5.84
CA VAL A 242 -6.76 -4.60 6.59
C VAL A 242 -7.74 -5.77 6.51
N ALA A 243 -7.99 -6.30 5.30
CA ALA A 243 -8.87 -7.47 5.13
C ALA A 243 -8.37 -8.71 5.88
N GLU A 244 -7.05 -8.94 5.94
CA GLU A 244 -6.46 -10.03 6.71
C GLU A 244 -6.66 -9.86 8.22
N VAL A 245 -6.58 -8.62 8.73
CA VAL A 245 -6.90 -8.33 10.15
C VAL A 245 -8.38 -8.58 10.43
N GLU A 246 -9.27 -8.14 9.54
CA GLU A 246 -10.71 -8.36 9.64
C GLU A 246 -11.05 -9.85 9.61
N GLU A 247 -10.46 -10.61 8.68
CA GLU A 247 -10.60 -12.06 8.58
C GLU A 247 -10.10 -12.76 9.85
N ALA A 248 -8.89 -12.43 10.32
CA ALA A 248 -8.36 -12.98 11.57
C ALA A 248 -9.20 -12.65 12.81
N SER A 249 -9.94 -11.55 12.75
CA SER A 249 -10.83 -11.08 13.81
C SER A 249 -12.26 -11.61 13.69
N THR A 250 -12.63 -12.29 12.60
CA THR A 250 -14.01 -12.74 12.35
C THR A 250 -14.11 -14.22 12.03
N ASP A 251 -13.06 -14.86 11.50
CA ASP A 251 -13.06 -16.29 11.17
C ASP A 251 -12.55 -17.15 12.34
N PHE A 252 -13.47 -17.95 12.89
CA PHE A 252 -13.24 -18.90 13.97
C PHE A 252 -13.71 -20.31 13.63
N ARG A 253 -13.91 -20.61 12.35
CA ARG A 253 -14.29 -21.95 11.88
C ARG A 253 -13.25 -22.98 12.32
N GLY A 254 -13.71 -24.12 12.86
CA GLY A 254 -12.86 -25.18 13.39
C GLY A 254 -11.99 -24.82 14.61
N ALA A 255 -12.18 -23.65 15.22
CA ALA A 255 -11.40 -23.24 16.37
C ALA A 255 -11.80 -24.01 17.64
N ASP A 256 -10.81 -24.35 18.47
CA ASP A 256 -11.05 -24.82 19.84
C ASP A 256 -11.07 -23.63 20.81
N LEU A 257 -12.25 -23.33 21.34
CA LEU A 257 -12.52 -22.24 22.28
C LEU A 257 -13.05 -22.76 23.63
N GLN A 258 -13.01 -24.08 23.91
CA GLN A 258 -13.65 -24.68 25.09
C GLN A 258 -13.18 -24.10 26.43
N GLN A 259 -11.95 -23.59 26.49
CA GLN A 259 -11.35 -23.01 27.70
C GLN A 259 -11.34 -21.48 27.72
N VAL A 260 -11.98 -20.83 26.75
CA VAL A 260 -12.00 -19.36 26.66
C VAL A 260 -13.15 -18.81 27.48
N ASN A 261 -12.85 -17.83 28.33
CA ASN A 261 -13.91 -17.04 28.98
C ASN A 261 -14.50 -16.04 27.98
N LEU A 262 -15.78 -16.19 27.65
CA LEU A 262 -16.50 -15.33 26.71
C LEU A 262 -17.31 -14.23 27.40
N ASP A 263 -17.26 -14.13 28.74
CA ASP A 263 -17.96 -13.08 29.48
C ASP A 263 -17.48 -11.68 29.05
N GLY A 264 -18.40 -10.87 28.55
CA GLY A 264 -18.12 -9.51 28.09
C GLY A 264 -17.40 -9.42 26.74
N VAL A 265 -17.19 -10.53 26.04
CA VAL A 265 -16.63 -10.54 24.68
C VAL A 265 -17.73 -10.26 23.67
N ASP A 266 -17.49 -9.31 22.76
CA ASP A 266 -18.37 -9.10 21.61
C ASP A 266 -18.17 -10.21 20.57
N LEU A 267 -19.18 -11.08 20.44
CA LEU A 267 -19.20 -12.19 19.50
C LEU A 267 -19.88 -11.85 18.17
N GLU A 268 -20.51 -10.69 18.04
CA GLU A 268 -21.26 -10.31 16.84
C GLU A 268 -20.38 -10.35 15.59
N GLY A 269 -20.87 -11.00 14.53
CA GLY A 269 -20.16 -11.12 13.26
C GLY A 269 -19.08 -12.19 13.22
N ILE A 270 -18.90 -12.99 14.28
CA ILE A 270 -18.01 -14.16 14.25
C ILE A 270 -18.60 -15.23 13.34
N ARG A 271 -17.78 -15.69 12.38
CA ARG A 271 -18.03 -16.81 11.49
C ARG A 271 -17.52 -18.09 12.13
N TRP A 272 -18.36 -19.10 12.18
CA TRP A 272 -18.05 -20.39 12.79
C TRP A 272 -18.80 -21.53 12.08
N ASP A 273 -18.45 -22.76 12.41
CA ASP A 273 -19.03 -23.96 11.83
C ASP A 273 -19.19 -25.08 12.87
N ALA A 274 -19.80 -26.20 12.48
CA ALA A 274 -20.01 -27.35 13.36
C ALA A 274 -18.72 -27.96 13.95
N SER A 275 -17.54 -27.64 13.40
CA SER A 275 -16.24 -28.09 13.93
C SER A 275 -15.66 -27.13 14.98
N THR A 276 -16.28 -25.97 15.17
CA THR A 276 -15.89 -24.98 16.19
C THR A 276 -16.35 -25.45 17.57
N SER A 277 -15.42 -25.53 18.52
CA SER A 277 -15.69 -26.01 19.87
C SER A 277 -15.87 -24.85 20.85
N TRP A 278 -17.11 -24.55 21.22
CA TRP A 278 -17.45 -23.51 22.19
C TRP A 278 -17.40 -24.03 23.64
N PRO A 279 -17.24 -23.13 24.65
CA PRO A 279 -17.48 -23.49 26.04
C PRO A 279 -18.91 -24.02 26.23
N SER A 280 -19.08 -25.05 27.06
CA SER A 280 -20.33 -25.80 27.19
C SER A 280 -21.55 -24.94 27.52
N GLU A 281 -21.36 -23.90 28.33
CA GLU A 281 -22.37 -22.96 28.79
C GLU A 281 -22.74 -21.89 27.74
N TRP A 282 -21.95 -21.78 26.67
CA TRP A 282 -22.15 -20.84 25.57
C TRP A 282 -22.70 -21.50 24.30
N THR A 283 -22.50 -22.81 24.12
CA THR A 283 -22.89 -23.53 22.89
C THR A 283 -24.33 -23.28 22.46
N GLU A 284 -25.30 -23.46 23.36
CA GLU A 284 -26.73 -23.27 23.07
C GLU A 284 -27.04 -21.81 22.71
N ARG A 285 -26.49 -20.86 23.48
CA ARG A 285 -26.70 -19.41 23.25
C ARG A 285 -26.14 -18.95 21.90
N ILE A 286 -24.95 -19.44 21.54
CA ILE A 286 -24.31 -19.10 20.26
C ILE A 286 -25.10 -19.72 19.12
N TRP A 287 -25.59 -20.95 19.28
CA TRP A 287 -26.44 -21.58 18.27
C TRP A 287 -27.73 -20.78 18.04
N GLU A 288 -28.42 -20.36 19.10
CA GLU A 288 -29.64 -19.56 19.01
C GLU A 288 -29.43 -18.17 18.42
N ALA A 289 -28.31 -17.52 18.74
CA ALA A 289 -27.97 -16.20 18.20
C ALA A 289 -27.40 -16.23 16.78
N SER A 290 -27.13 -17.41 16.21
CA SER A 290 -26.46 -17.51 14.91
C SER A 290 -27.43 -17.59 13.74
N LEU A 291 -27.03 -17.00 12.63
CA LEU A 291 -27.73 -17.03 11.35
C LEU A 291 -26.87 -17.78 10.33
N ALA A 292 -27.52 -18.46 9.38
CA ALA A 292 -26.81 -19.07 8.26
C ALA A 292 -26.07 -17.98 7.46
N ALA A 293 -24.77 -18.18 7.24
CA ALA A 293 -24.00 -17.32 6.36
C ALA A 293 -24.52 -17.46 4.93
N SER A 294 -24.58 -16.36 4.18
CA SER A 294 -25.04 -16.37 2.78
C SER A 294 -24.09 -17.11 1.81
N THR A 295 -22.93 -17.56 2.29
CA THR A 295 -21.77 -17.94 1.47
C THR A 295 -21.39 -19.43 1.50
N GLY A 296 -22.06 -20.30 2.27
CA GLY A 296 -21.73 -21.74 2.26
C GLY A 296 -22.67 -22.66 3.07
N GLU A 297 -22.67 -23.95 2.74
CA GLU A 297 -23.37 -24.99 3.51
C GLU A 297 -22.66 -25.21 4.86
N GLY A 298 -23.36 -24.96 5.97
CA GLY A 298 -22.87 -25.23 7.33
C GLY A 298 -22.07 -24.10 7.99
N GLU A 299 -21.93 -22.95 7.32
CA GLU A 299 -21.33 -21.76 7.93
C GLU A 299 -22.40 -20.93 8.66
N LEU A 300 -22.07 -20.53 9.88
CA LEU A 300 -22.92 -19.74 10.75
C LEU A 300 -22.21 -18.44 11.13
N VAL A 301 -22.97 -17.35 11.24
CA VAL A 301 -22.50 -16.06 11.74
C VAL A 301 -23.28 -15.71 12.99
N VAL A 302 -22.58 -15.40 14.08
CA VAL A 302 -23.22 -14.91 15.30
C VAL A 302 -23.88 -13.57 15.00
N GLY A 303 -25.20 -13.50 15.11
CA GLY A 303 -25.96 -12.28 14.91
C GLY A 303 -25.81 -11.30 16.08
N ALA A 304 -26.22 -10.05 15.85
CA ALA A 304 -26.38 -9.08 16.92
C ALA A 304 -27.30 -9.69 17.99
N LYS A 305 -26.89 -9.61 19.26
CA LYS A 305 -27.69 -10.09 20.39
C LYS A 305 -29.11 -9.52 20.23
N PRO A 306 -30.17 -10.35 20.14
CA PRO A 306 -31.52 -9.81 20.12
C PRO A 306 -31.67 -9.03 21.43
N SER A 307 -31.78 -7.71 21.31
CA SER A 307 -32.16 -6.87 22.43
C SER A 307 -33.51 -7.40 22.87
N ASP A 308 -33.55 -7.89 24.11
CA ASP A 308 -34.71 -8.49 24.73
C ASP A 308 -35.94 -7.59 24.50
N SER A 309 -36.91 -8.14 23.77
CA SER A 309 -38.32 -7.75 23.78
C SER A 309 -38.65 -6.25 23.83
N THR A 310 -38.77 -5.62 22.66
CA THR A 310 -39.92 -4.73 22.45
C THR A 310 -40.97 -5.50 21.68
N VAL A 311 -41.62 -6.46 22.36
CA VAL A 311 -43.02 -6.77 22.05
C VAL A 311 -43.78 -5.46 22.26
N PRO A 312 -44.37 -4.84 21.23
CA PRO A 312 -45.43 -3.88 21.48
C PRO A 312 -46.55 -4.69 22.14
N ALA A 313 -46.81 -4.42 23.42
CA ALA A 313 -48.10 -4.76 23.98
C ALA A 313 -49.14 -4.05 23.11
N ASP A 314 -50.07 -4.82 22.54
CA ASP A 314 -51.24 -4.39 21.78
C ASP A 314 -51.81 -3.05 22.29
N ILE A 315 -52.12 -2.12 21.39
CA ILE A 315 -53.49 -1.66 21.04
C ILE A 315 -53.51 -1.15 19.59
#